data_AF-A0A7R9QKV0-F1
#
_entry.id   AF-A0A7R9QKV0-F1
#
_cell.length_a   1.000
_cell.length_b   1.000
_cell.length_c   1.000
_cell.angle_alpha   90.00
_cell.angle_beta   90.00
_cell.angle_gamma   90.00
#
_symmetry.space_group_name_H-M   'P 1'
#
loop_
_entity.id
_entity.type
_entity.pdbx_description
1 polymer ?
#
loop_
_entity_poly.entity_id
_entity_poly.type
_entity_poly.pdbx_seq_one_letter_code
_entity_poly.pdbx_strand_id
1 'polypeptide(L)' 'MANNKDFSDTNFTIKCKHLWHSSQIYCLTFDRSGRYIFTGGDDGLVKVYSTRTDRLVRCLSDGTEREFVDELVSVCQ' A
#
# COMPACT_ATOMS: atom_id res chain seq x y z
N MET A 1 -15.36 -17.57 -29.13
CA MET A 1 -15.72 -17.84 -27.72
C MET A 1 -14.54 -17.41 -26.83
N ALA A 2 -14.65 -16.27 -26.16
CA ALA A 2 -13.72 -15.92 -25.09
C ALA A 2 -14.15 -16.69 -23.84
N ASN A 3 -13.31 -17.62 -23.44
CA ASN A 3 -13.45 -18.45 -22.26
C ASN A 3 -13.27 -17.57 -21.03
N ASN A 4 -14.41 -17.08 -20.51
CA ASN A 4 -14.55 -16.59 -19.15
C ASN A 4 -14.00 -17.68 -18.23
N LYS A 5 -12.78 -17.47 -17.72
CA LYS A 5 -12.36 -18.16 -16.52
C LYS A 5 -13.12 -17.48 -15.40
N ASP A 6 -14.27 -18.04 -15.05
CA ASP A 6 -14.98 -17.65 -13.86
C ASP A 6 -14.00 -17.77 -12.69
N PHE A 7 -13.65 -16.63 -12.12
CA PHE A 7 -12.67 -16.47 -11.06
C PHE A 7 -13.31 -16.90 -9.71
N SER A 8 -14.02 -18.03 -9.70
CA SER A 8 -14.96 -18.42 -8.65
C SER A 8 -14.36 -19.29 -7.54
N ASP A 9 -13.08 -19.66 -7.61
CA ASP A 9 -12.48 -20.65 -6.69
C ASP A 9 -11.53 -20.07 -5.63
N THR A 10 -11.49 -18.74 -5.44
CA THR A 10 -10.57 -18.17 -4.43
C THR A 10 -11.31 -17.87 -3.13
N ASN A 11 -11.24 -18.77 -2.16
CA ASN A 11 -11.58 -18.48 -0.77
C ASN A 11 -10.60 -17.43 -0.21
N PHE A 12 -10.96 -16.15 -0.26
CA PHE A 12 -10.16 -15.08 0.34
C PHE A 12 -10.27 -15.16 1.87
N THR A 13 -9.16 -15.49 2.52
CA THR A 13 -9.05 -15.51 3.99
C THR A 13 -8.16 -14.35 4.45
N ILE A 14 -8.65 -13.52 5.37
CA ILE A 14 -7.87 -12.44 5.97
C ILE A 14 -6.69 -13.07 6.73
N LYS A 15 -5.47 -12.70 6.37
CA LYS A 15 -4.25 -13.23 7.02
C LYS A 15 -3.88 -12.47 8.29
N CYS A 16 -4.05 -11.15 8.29
CA CYS A 16 -3.63 -10.29 9.39
C CYS A 16 -4.39 -8.95 9.36
N LYS A 17 -4.39 -8.27 10.50
CA LYS A 17 -4.86 -6.89 10.66
C LYS A 17 -3.73 -6.08 11.25
N HIS A 18 -3.33 -5.01 10.57
CA HIS A 18 -2.26 -4.14 11.02
C HIS A 18 -2.77 -2.72 11.31
N LEU A 19 -2.18 -2.09 12.32
CA LEU A 19 -2.36 -0.67 12.64
C LEU A 19 -1.16 0.08 12.07
N TRP A 20 -1.24 0.49 10.80
CA TRP A 20 -0.12 1.13 10.11
C TRP A 20 -0.04 2.64 10.37
N HIS A 21 -1.17 3.32 10.51
CA HIS A 21 -1.23 4.76 10.78
C HIS A 21 -2.01 5.04 12.07
N SER A 22 -1.69 6.16 12.72
CA SER A 22 -2.41 6.66 13.90
C SER A 22 -3.66 7.46 13.54
N SER A 23 -3.88 7.69 12.24
CA SER A 23 -5.06 8.36 11.69
C SER A 23 -5.61 7.60 10.48
N GLN A 24 -6.62 8.17 9.81
CA GLN A 24 -7.24 7.60 8.62
C GLN A 24 -6.21 7.39 7.50
N ILE A 25 -6.26 6.22 6.85
CA ILE A 25 -5.44 5.91 5.67
C ILE A 25 -6.25 6.32 4.44
N TYR A 26 -5.67 7.15 3.58
CA TYR A 26 -6.32 7.61 2.35
C TYR A 26 -5.89 6.82 1.12
N CYS A 27 -4.67 6.31 1.11
CA CYS A 27 -4.13 5.57 -0.03
C CYS A 27 -3.32 4.35 0.40
N LEU A 28 -3.38 3.33 -0.45
CA LEU A 28 -2.62 2.09 -0.34
C LEU A 28 -2.29 1.61 -1.75
N THR A 29 -1.01 1.39 -2.04
CA THR A 29 -0.57 0.82 -3.32
C THR A 29 0.58 -0.15 -3.12
N PHE A 30 0.72 -1.11 -4.04
CA PHE A 30 1.87 -2.01 -4.10
C PHE A 30 2.86 -1.51 -5.14
N ASP A 31 4.15 -1.80 -4.92
CA ASP A 31 5.12 -1.69 -6.01
C ASP A 31 4.84 -2.73 -7.11
N ARG A 32 5.34 -2.50 -8.31
CA ARG A 32 5.13 -3.40 -9.46
C ARG A 32 5.63 -4.82 -9.24
N SER A 33 6.64 -5.02 -8.39
CA SER A 33 7.14 -6.33 -7.96
C SER A 33 6.37 -6.96 -6.80
N GLY A 34 5.41 -6.24 -6.20
CA GLY A 34 4.61 -6.70 -5.05
C GLY A 34 5.42 -6.92 -3.78
N ARG A 35 6.64 -6.40 -3.70
CA ARG A 35 7.55 -6.54 -2.54
C ARG A 35 7.36 -5.45 -1.50
N TYR A 36 6.79 -4.32 -1.91
CA TYR A 36 6.53 -3.18 -1.03
C TYR A 36 5.08 -2.71 -1.10
N ILE A 37 4.58 -2.25 0.04
CA ILE A 37 3.30 -1.57 0.20
C ILE A 37 3.60 -0.14 0.60
N PHE A 38 3.00 0.82 -0.08
CA PHE A 38 3.02 2.23 0.26
C PHE A 38 1.66 2.60 0.82
N THR A 39 1.64 3.25 1.98
CA THR A 39 0.41 3.77 2.60
C THR A 39 0.58 5.23 2.99
N GLY A 40 -0.44 6.04 2.71
CA GLY A 40 -0.48 7.44 3.11
C GLY A 40 -1.67 7.70 4.03
N GLY A 41 -1.42 8.41 5.11
CA GLY A 41 -2.43 8.74 6.12
C GLY A 41 -2.53 10.23 6.41
N ASP A 42 -3.61 10.60 7.09
CA ASP A 42 -3.85 11.95 7.63
C ASP A 42 -2.86 12.33 8.75
N ASP A 43 -2.02 11.38 9.20
CA ASP A 43 -0.89 11.66 10.08
C ASP A 43 0.26 12.43 9.38
N GLY A 44 0.10 12.78 8.10
CA GLY A 44 1.11 13.45 7.29
C GLY A 44 2.28 12.54 6.96
N LEU A 45 2.11 11.23 7.12
CA LEU A 45 3.15 10.23 6.91
C LEU A 45 2.83 9.38 5.69
N VAL A 46 3.88 9.09 4.92
CA VAL A 46 3.88 7.96 3.98
C VAL A 46 4.74 6.86 4.57
N LYS A 47 4.17 5.68 4.73
CA LYS A 47 4.86 4.50 5.26
C LYS A 47 5.04 3.46 4.17
N VAL A 48 6.23 2.87 4.15
CA VAL A 48 6.60 1.80 3.22
C VAL A 48 6.80 0.52 4.01
N TYR A 49 6.05 -0.53 3.68
CA TYR A 49 6.14 -1.84 4.32
C TYR A 49 6.67 -2.87 3.34
N SER A 50 7.46 -3.83 3.82
CA SER A 50 7.83 -5.01 3.03
C SER A 50 6.77 -6.09 3.15
N THR A 51 6.27 -6.60 2.03
CA THR A 51 5.28 -7.68 1.97
C THR A 51 5.83 -9.04 2.37
N ARG A 52 7.16 -9.21 2.34
CA ARG A 52 7.81 -10.48 2.68
C ARG A 52 8.00 -10.63 4.18
N THR A 53 8.23 -9.52 4.87
CA THR A 53 8.58 -9.53 6.30
C THR A 53 7.55 -8.85 7.18
N ASP A 54 6.52 -8.24 6.60
CA ASP A 54 5.48 -7.44 7.27
C ASP A 54 6.06 -6.36 8.20
N ARG A 55 7.17 -5.74 7.78
CA ARG A 55 7.88 -4.72 8.57
C ARG A 55 7.90 -3.39 7.86
N LEU A 56 7.84 -2.31 8.66
CA LEU A 56 8.08 -0.96 8.20
C LEU A 56 9.53 -0.86 7.71
N VAL A 57 9.69 -0.48 6.44
CA VAL A 57 10.98 -0.25 5.78
C VAL A 57 11.36 1.21 5.88
N ARG A 58 10.40 2.11 5.62
CA ARG A 58 10.60 3.56 5.69
C ARG A 58 9.35 4.29 6.13
N CYS A 59 9.58 5.42 6.79
CA CYS A 59 8.59 6.44 7.07
C CYS A 59 9.09 7.72 6.43
N LEU A 60 8.31 8.27 5.51
CA LEU A 60 8.55 9.52 4.83
C LEU A 60 7.62 10.55 5.45
N SER A 61 8.21 11.64 5.91
CA SER A 61 7.53 12.80 6.47
C SER A 61 8.26 14.01 5.89
N ASP A 62 7.73 14.56 4.82
CA ASP A 62 8.11 15.89 4.41
C ASP A 62 7.26 16.82 5.30
N GLY A 63 7.84 17.93 5.76
CA GLY A 63 7.18 18.84 6.70
C GLY A 63 6.02 19.64 6.12
N THR A 64 5.44 19.21 4.99
CA THR A 64 4.49 19.95 4.17
C THR A 64 3.42 19.00 3.65
N GLU A 65 2.23 19.10 4.22
CA GLU A 65 1.09 18.17 4.11
C GLU A 65 0.54 17.86 2.68
N ARG A 66 1.18 18.29 1.58
CA ARG A 66 0.51 18.39 0.27
C ARG A 66 1.20 17.88 -1.00
N GLU A 67 2.40 17.30 -0.98
CA GLU A 67 3.07 16.83 -2.23
C GLU A 67 3.36 15.32 -2.27
N PHE A 68 2.43 14.45 -1.83
CA PHE A 68 2.75 13.02 -1.65
C PHE A 68 2.21 12.03 -2.69
N VAL A 69 1.20 12.40 -3.49
CA VAL A 69 0.52 11.42 -4.37
C VAL A 69 1.26 11.26 -5.71
N ASP A 70 1.88 12.32 -6.23
CA ASP A 70 2.53 12.28 -7.53
C ASP A 70 3.86 11.50 -7.52
N GLU A 71 4.64 11.56 -6.43
CA GLU A 71 5.88 10.79 -6.32
C GLU A 71 5.60 9.28 -6.16
N LEU A 72 4.58 8.92 -5.38
CA LEU A 72 4.20 7.51 -5.21
C LEU A 72 3.65 6.88 -6.51
N VAL A 73 2.91 7.65 -7.31
CA VAL A 73 2.43 7.19 -8.62
C VAL A 73 3.61 7.01 -9.60
N SER A 74 4.65 7.84 -9.52
CA SER A 74 5.86 7.66 -10.33
C SER A 74 6.68 6.42 -9.93
N VAL A 75 6.74 6.07 -8.63
CA VAL A 75 7.48 4.90 -8.13
C VAL A 75 6.81 3.57 -8.53
N CYS A 76 5.51 3.57 -8.79
CA CYS A 76 4.77 2.37 -9.23
C CYS A 76 4.90 2.05 -10.73
N GLN A 77 5.61 2.86 -11.55
CA GLN A 77 5.79 2.61 -12.99
C GLN A 77 6.78 1.47 -13.30
#